data_AF-A0A158L779-F1
#
_entry.id   AF-A0A158L779-F1
#
_cell.length_a   1.000
_cell.length_b   1.000
_cell.length_c   1.000
_cell.angle_alpha   90.00
_cell.angle_beta   90.00
_cell.angle_gamma   90.00
#
_symmetry.space_group_name_H-M   'P 1'
#
loop_
_entity.id
_entity.type
_entity.pdbx_description
1 polymer ?
#
loop_
_entity_poly.entity_id
_entity_poly.type
_entity_poly.pdbx_seq_one_letter_code
_entity_poly.pdbx_strand_id
1 'polypeptide(L)'
;MRLLWIGQERTKQSFARFFAMIGTQLCEKVEFVCSDMWKPYLEMIALHCPNALNILDRFHIVAKMNKAIDEVRADETRRMSREGYEPVLKKSRWCLLKRRVYRLGLSGHGFATQAASFMVAA
;
A
#
# COMPACT_ATOMS: atom_id res chain seq x y z
N MET A 1 10.88 15.04 4.02
CA MET A 1 11.02 13.60 4.32
C MET A 1 12.49 13.33 4.62
N ARG A 2 12.81 12.74 5.79
CA ARG A 2 14.18 12.45 6.22
C ARG A 2 14.34 10.94 6.33
N LEU A 3 15.38 10.38 5.71
CA LEU A 3 15.71 8.97 5.85
C LEU A 3 16.29 8.74 7.25
N LEU A 4 15.62 7.90 8.04
CA LEU A 4 16.06 7.56 9.40
C LEU A 4 16.94 6.32 9.43
N TRP A 5 16.66 5.34 8.58
CA TRP A 5 17.34 4.04 8.61
C TRP A 5 17.25 3.32 7.27
N ILE A 6 18.27 2.51 6.96
CA ILE A 6 18.30 1.59 5.81
C ILE A 6 18.66 0.20 6.34
N GLY A 7 17.82 -0.78 6.06
CA GLY A 7 18.13 -2.18 6.30
C GLY A 7 18.83 -2.81 5.11
N GLN A 8 19.82 -3.68 5.37
CA GLN A 8 20.46 -4.44 4.29
C GLN A 8 19.54 -5.48 3.66
N GLU A 9 18.65 -6.06 4.46
CA GLU A 9 17.73 -7.11 4.01
C GLU A 9 16.31 -6.86 4.47
N ARG A 10 15.36 -7.32 3.66
CA ARG A 10 13.94 -7.36 3.99
C ARG A 10 13.62 -8.58 4.85
N THR A 11 14.13 -8.60 6.09
CA THR A 11 13.89 -9.66 7.09
C THR A 11 13.36 -9.10 8.40
N LYS A 12 12.66 -9.93 9.19
CA LYS A 12 12.17 -9.55 10.53
C LYS A 12 13.31 -9.12 11.45
N GLN A 13 14.46 -9.78 11.36
CA GLN A 13 15.63 -9.48 12.18
C GLN A 13 16.20 -8.10 11.88
N SER A 14 16.28 -7.71 10.60
CA SER A 14 16.65 -6.35 10.21
C SER A 14 15.70 -5.32 10.81
N PHE A 15 14.39 -5.59 10.79
CA PHE A 15 13.39 -4.73 11.41
C PHE A 15 13.50 -4.64 12.93
N ALA A 16 13.78 -5.74 13.59
CA ALA A 16 13.98 -5.76 15.05
C ALA A 16 15.15 -4.86 15.46
N ARG A 17 16.23 -4.81 14.66
CA ARG A 17 17.36 -3.90 14.88
C ARG A 17 16.97 -2.44 14.78
N PHE A 18 16.08 -2.08 13.85
CA PHE A 18 15.54 -0.73 13.74
C PHE A 18 14.79 -0.32 15.02
N PHE A 19 13.86 -1.15 15.48
CA PHE A 19 13.09 -0.88 16.70
C PHE A 19 13.96 -0.84 17.95
N ALA A 20 14.99 -1.69 18.03
CA ALA A 20 15.98 -1.64 19.10
C ALA A 20 16.79 -0.33 19.08
N MET A 21 17.13 0.18 17.89
CA MET A 21 17.91 1.42 17.72
C MET A 21 17.11 2.67 18.08
N ILE A 22 15.83 2.76 17.71
CA ILE A 22 14.98 3.90 18.07
C ILE A 22 14.48 3.87 19.53
N GLY A 23 14.47 2.69 20.14
CA GLY A 23 14.12 2.49 21.54
C GLY A 23 12.62 2.53 21.81
N THR A 24 12.20 1.89 22.91
CA THR A 24 10.79 1.75 23.30
C THR A 24 10.10 3.10 23.53
N GLN A 25 10.81 4.06 24.13
CA GLN A 25 10.28 5.40 24.41
C GLN A 25 9.83 6.14 23.15
N LEU A 26 10.53 5.95 22.02
CA LEU A 26 10.11 6.56 20.76
C LEU A 26 8.95 5.77 20.16
N CYS A 27 9.02 4.43 20.18
CA CYS A 27 7.95 3.57 19.67
C CYS A 27 6.60 3.85 20.33
N GLU A 28 6.58 4.06 21.65
CA GLU A 28 5.37 4.39 22.42
C GLU A 28 4.74 5.73 22.01
N LYS A 29 5.55 6.66 21.51
CA LYS A 29 5.10 7.98 21.03
C LYS A 29 4.65 7.97 19.58
N VAL A 30 4.83 6.87 18.85
CA VAL A 30 4.37 6.76 17.47
C VAL A 30 2.87 6.59 17.48
N GLU A 31 2.16 7.55 16.90
CA GLU A 31 0.70 7.52 16.80
C GLU A 31 0.23 6.96 15.45
N PHE A 32 1.03 7.15 14.39
CA PHE A 32 0.69 6.71 13.05
C PHE A 32 1.89 6.06 12.38
N VAL A 33 1.66 4.89 11.78
CA VAL A 33 2.64 4.23 10.92
C VAL A 33 2.04 4.10 9.53
N CYS A 34 2.71 4.61 8.51
CA CYS A 34 2.40 4.27 7.12
C CYS A 34 3.30 3.11 6.70
N SER A 35 2.73 1.93 6.43
CA SER A 35 3.50 0.75 6.04
C SER A 35 3.05 0.12 4.73
N ASP A 36 3.94 -0.61 4.08
CA ASP A 36 3.54 -1.50 2.99
C ASP A 36 2.72 -2.72 3.51
N MET A 37 2.23 -3.56 2.60
CA MET A 37 1.41 -4.75 2.94
C MET A 37 2.22 -6.01 3.25
N TRP A 38 3.53 -5.94 3.44
CA TRP A 38 4.36 -7.11 3.72
C TRP A 38 4.17 -7.53 5.17
N LYS A 39 3.77 -8.79 5.35
CA LYS A 39 3.33 -9.35 6.64
C LYS A 39 4.31 -9.07 7.79
N PRO A 40 5.64 -9.19 7.61
CA PRO A 40 6.62 -8.80 8.63
C PRO A 40 6.56 -7.35 9.10
N TYR A 41 6.23 -6.37 8.24
CA TYR A 41 5.99 -4.99 8.73
C TYR A 41 4.83 -4.97 9.71
N LEU A 42 3.70 -5.57 9.33
CA LEU A 42 2.49 -5.58 10.15
C LEU A 42 2.73 -6.22 11.51
N GLU A 43 3.44 -7.36 11.53
CA GLU A 43 3.78 -8.07 12.76
C GLU A 43 4.73 -7.26 13.66
N MET A 44 5.78 -6.67 13.07
CA MET A 44 6.77 -5.91 13.85
C MET A 44 6.21 -4.58 14.35
N ILE A 45 5.37 -3.91 13.57
CA ILE A 45 4.66 -2.69 14.00
C ILE A 45 3.69 -3.02 15.12
N ALA A 46 2.91 -4.09 15.01
CA ALA A 46 1.99 -4.51 16.08
C ALA A 46 2.75 -4.87 17.37
N LEU A 47 3.96 -5.42 17.26
CA LEU A 47 4.80 -5.77 18.41
C LEU A 47 5.41 -4.54 19.09
N HIS A 48 5.96 -3.59 18.32
CA HIS A 48 6.74 -2.49 18.88
C HIS A 48 5.96 -1.18 19.05
N CYS A 49 4.95 -0.95 18.23
CA CYS A 49 4.11 0.25 18.25
C CYS A 49 2.62 -0.12 18.39
N PRO A 50 2.20 -0.82 19.47
CA PRO A 50 0.84 -1.34 19.60
C PRO A 50 -0.24 -0.24 19.66
N ASN A 51 0.13 0.98 20.07
CA ASN A 51 -0.76 2.13 20.14
C ASN A 51 -0.87 2.90 18.81
N ALA A 52 -0.02 2.58 17.83
CA ALA A 52 0.01 3.31 16.57
C ALA A 52 -1.07 2.81 15.62
N LEU A 53 -1.75 3.74 14.96
CA LEU A 53 -2.62 3.42 13.84
C LEU A 53 -1.77 3.06 12.61
N ASN A 54 -1.82 1.80 12.21
CA ASN A 54 -1.14 1.33 11.00
C ASN A 54 -1.99 1.59 9.75
N ILE A 55 -1.53 2.53 8.93
CA ILE A 55 -2.11 2.94 7.65
C ILE A 55 -1.33 2.24 6.54
N LEU A 56 -2.03 1.49 5.69
CA LEU A 56 -1.39 0.87 4.54
C LEU A 56 -1.15 1.87 3.42
N ASP A 57 0.04 1.82 2.84
CA ASP A 57 0.45 2.69 1.75
C ASP A 57 -0.48 2.51 0.52
N ARG A 58 -1.11 3.61 0.13
CA ARG A 58 -2.09 3.64 -0.97
C ARG A 58 -1.46 3.24 -2.30
N PHE A 59 -0.20 3.58 -2.56
CA PHE A 59 0.45 3.28 -3.83
C PHE A 59 0.56 1.77 -4.01
N HIS A 60 1.03 1.04 -2.99
CA HIS A 60 1.15 -0.41 -3.04
C HIS A 60 -0.21 -1.09 -3.21
N ILE A 61 -1.25 -0.62 -2.49
CA ILE A 61 -2.61 -1.16 -2.62
C ILE A 61 -3.11 -1.00 -4.05
N VAL A 62 -3.07 0.23 -4.57
CA VAL A 62 -3.56 0.54 -5.93
C VAL A 62 -2.75 -0.22 -6.98
N ALA A 63 -1.43 -0.32 -6.83
CA ALA A 63 -0.57 -1.07 -7.75
C ALA A 63 -0.96 -2.55 -7.80
N LYS A 64 -1.16 -3.21 -6.63
CA LYS A 64 -1.60 -4.61 -6.59
C LYS A 64 -2.99 -4.81 -7.18
N MET A 65 -3.94 -3.94 -6.85
CA MET A 65 -5.30 -4.00 -7.40
C MET A 65 -5.30 -3.84 -8.92
N ASN A 66 -4.56 -2.85 -9.44
CA ASN A 66 -4.46 -2.61 -10.88
C ASN A 66 -3.87 -3.81 -11.61
N LYS A 67 -2.84 -4.45 -11.02
CA LYS A 67 -2.24 -5.66 -11.58
C LYS A 67 -3.24 -6.81 -11.63
N ALA A 68 -3.93 -7.09 -10.52
CA ALA A 68 -4.92 -8.17 -10.47
C ALA A 68 -6.07 -7.98 -11.48
N ILE A 69 -6.59 -6.74 -11.60
CA ILE A 69 -7.64 -6.43 -12.58
C ILE A 69 -7.14 -6.66 -14.02
N ASP A 70 -5.90 -6.27 -14.30
CA ASP A 70 -5.34 -6.45 -15.64
C ASP A 70 -5.06 -7.92 -15.98
N GLU A 71 -4.63 -8.73 -15.02
CA GLU A 71 -4.44 -10.18 -15.17
C GLU A 71 -5.77 -10.84 -15.53
N VAL A 72 -6.83 -10.59 -14.75
CA VAL A 72 -8.17 -11.13 -15.02
C VAL A 72 -8.70 -10.66 -16.38
N ARG A 73 -8.53 -9.38 -16.72
CA ARG A 73 -8.93 -8.84 -18.03
C ARG A 73 -8.19 -9.56 -19.17
N ALA A 74 -6.89 -9.80 -19.02
CA ALA A 74 -6.07 -10.47 -20.02
C ALA A 74 -6.45 -11.95 -20.17
N ASP A 75 -6.68 -12.66 -19.07
CA ASP A 75 -7.17 -14.04 -19.06
C ASP A 75 -8.53 -14.16 -19.75
N GLU A 76 -9.47 -13.27 -19.42
CA GLU A 76 -10.80 -13.27 -20.01
C GLU A 76 -10.74 -12.95 -21.51
N THR A 77 -9.92 -11.97 -21.92
CA THR A 77 -9.71 -11.66 -23.34
C THR A 77 -9.18 -12.88 -24.11
N ARG A 78 -8.25 -13.64 -23.53
CA ARG A 78 -7.73 -14.88 -24.14
C ARG A 78 -8.78 -15.97 -24.20
N ARG A 79 -9.59 -16.14 -23.14
CA ARG A 79 -10.69 -17.10 -23.11
C ARG A 79 -11.72 -16.81 -24.20
N MET A 80 -12.23 -15.58 -24.25
CA MET A 80 -13.20 -15.14 -25.24
C MET A 80 -12.72 -15.36 -26.68
N SER A 81 -11.43 -15.06 -26.94
CA SER A 81 -10.84 -15.28 -28.27
C SER A 81 -10.76 -16.75 -28.66
N ARG A 82 -10.57 -17.67 -27.71
CA ARG A 82 -10.55 -19.12 -27.99
C ARG A 82 -11.96 -19.66 -28.23
N GLU A 83 -12.94 -19.10 -27.56
CA GLU A 83 -14.35 -19.50 -27.63
C GLU A 83 -15.10 -18.82 -28.80
N GLY A 84 -14.45 -17.96 -29.58
CA GLY A 84 -15.04 -17.31 -30.74
C GLY A 84 -15.97 -16.14 -30.41
N TYR A 85 -15.94 -15.61 -29.18
CA TYR A 85 -16.72 -14.44 -28.79
C TYR A 85 -16.12 -13.13 -29.34
N GLU A 86 -16.99 -12.13 -29.49
CA GLU A 86 -16.60 -10.77 -29.87
C GLU A 86 -15.60 -10.18 -28.84
N PRO A 87 -14.48 -9.55 -29.26
CA PRO A 87 -13.41 -9.11 -28.37
C PRO A 87 -13.73 -7.81 -27.61
N VAL A 88 -14.81 -7.79 -26.83
CA VAL A 88 -15.32 -6.61 -26.08
C VAL A 88 -14.33 -6.08 -25.03
N LEU A 89 -13.42 -6.91 -24.54
CA LEU A 89 -12.42 -6.52 -23.54
C LEU A 89 -11.13 -5.95 -24.15
N LYS A 90 -10.96 -5.96 -25.48
CA LYS A 90 -9.80 -5.30 -26.11
C LYS A 90 -9.87 -3.79 -25.86
N LYS A 91 -8.72 -3.19 -25.56
CA LYS A 91 -8.56 -1.73 -25.26
C LYS A 91 -9.37 -1.23 -24.04
N SER A 92 -10.00 -2.11 -23.25
CA SER A 92 -10.81 -1.74 -22.08
C SER A 92 -10.02 -1.44 -20.79
N ARG A 93 -8.70 -1.65 -20.78
CA ARG A 93 -7.84 -1.50 -19.58
C ARG A 93 -8.11 -0.19 -18.83
N TRP A 94 -8.07 0.96 -19.50
CA TRP A 94 -8.23 2.26 -18.86
C TRP A 94 -9.66 2.52 -18.38
N CYS A 95 -10.66 1.85 -18.96
CA CYS A 95 -12.04 1.91 -18.49
C CYS A 95 -12.18 1.28 -17.11
N LEU A 96 -11.40 0.23 -16.83
CA LEU A 96 -11.39 -0.49 -15.55
C LEU A 96 -10.51 0.16 -14.48
N LEU A 97 -9.37 0.74 -14.89
CA LEU A 97 -8.39 1.30 -13.93
C LEU A 97 -8.67 2.74 -13.50
N LYS A 98 -9.51 3.51 -14.22
CA LYS A 98 -9.85 4.89 -13.84
C LYS A 98 -10.99 4.96 -12.83
N ARG A 99 -10.77 5.61 -11.70
CA ARG A 99 -11.82 5.95 -10.72
C ARG A 99 -12.89 6.85 -11.34
N ARG A 100 -14.17 6.53 -11.10
CA ARG A 100 -15.33 7.28 -11.61
C ARG A 100 -15.36 8.74 -11.15
N VAL A 101 -14.85 9.04 -9.95
CA VAL A 101 -14.83 10.40 -9.37
C VAL A 101 -14.00 11.39 -10.19
N TYR A 102 -12.89 10.93 -10.81
CA TYR A 102 -12.10 11.76 -11.72
C TYR A 102 -12.78 12.01 -13.08
N ARG A 103 -13.98 11.45 -13.31
CA ARG A 103 -14.81 11.68 -14.50
C ARG A 103 -15.81 12.83 -14.30
N LEU A 104 -16.05 13.28 -13.06
CA LEU A 104 -17.06 14.29 -12.70
C LEU A 104 -16.52 15.50 -11.90
N GLY A 105 -15.20 15.65 -11.75
CA GLY A 105 -14.62 16.86 -11.14
C GLY A 105 -14.96 17.09 -9.65
N LEU A 106 -15.40 16.06 -8.91
CA LEU A 106 -15.74 16.21 -7.49
C LEU A 106 -14.50 16.00 -6.60
N SER A 107 -14.07 17.10 -5.98
CA SER A 107 -12.92 17.23 -5.09
C SER A 107 -13.11 16.41 -3.80
N GLY A 108 -12.25 15.42 -3.58
CA GLY A 108 -12.20 14.65 -2.33
C GLY A 108 -11.62 15.49 -1.20
N HIS A 109 -12.31 15.54 -0.06
CA HIS A 109 -11.91 16.29 1.13
C HIS A 109 -10.58 15.75 1.67
N GLY A 110 -9.62 16.67 1.89
CA GLY A 110 -8.33 16.39 2.48
C GLY A 110 -8.46 16.19 3.98
N PHE A 111 -7.94 15.08 4.50
CA PHE A 111 -7.72 14.92 5.92
C PHE A 111 -6.58 15.86 6.34
N ALA A 112 -6.87 16.75 7.29
CA ALA A 112 -5.88 17.62 7.91
C ALA A 112 -4.94 16.78 8.77
N THR A 113 -3.68 16.67 8.37
CA THR A 113 -2.60 16.15 9.21
C THR A 113 -2.28 17.16 10.30
N GLN A 114 -2.74 16.91 11.53
CA GLN A 114 -2.10 17.47 12.71
C GLN A 114 -0.69 16.89 12.85
N ALA A 115 0.20 17.61 13.54
CA ALA A 115 1.57 17.22 13.79
C ALA A 115 1.64 16.00 14.73
N ALA A 116 1.26 14.83 14.23
CA ALA A 116 1.43 13.57 14.91
C ALA A 116 2.83 13.00 14.62
N SER A 117 3.36 12.17 15.52
CA SER A 117 4.62 11.48 15.28
C SER A 117 4.40 10.37 14.25
N PHE A 118 4.76 10.65 13.00
CA PHE A 118 4.60 9.72 11.87
C PHE A 118 5.86 8.88 11.64
N MET A 119 5.68 7.57 11.52
CA MET A 119 6.69 6.66 10.98
C MET A 119 6.26 6.19 9.59
N VAL A 120 7.18 6.22 8.63
CA VAL A 120 6.95 5.65 7.30
C VAL A 120 7.90 4.47 7.10
N ALA A 121 7.35 3.31 6.78
CA ALA A 121 8.04 2.05 6.59
C ALA A 121 7.72 1.54 5.17
N ALA A 122 8.71 1.47 4.30
CA ALA A 122 8.56 1.16 2.87
C ALA A 122 9.49 0.04 2.41
#